data_AF-A0A2Z4GCP2-F1
#
_entry.id   AF-A0A2Z4GCP2-F1
#
_cell.length_a   1.000
_cell.length_b   1.000
_cell.length_c   1.000
_cell.angle_alpha   90.00
_cell.angle_beta   90.00
_cell.angle_gamma   90.00
#
_symmetry.space_group_name_H-M   'P 1'
#
loop_
_entity.id
_entity.type
_entity.pdbx_description
1 polymer ?
#
loop_
_entity_poly.entity_id
_entity_poly.type
_entity_poly.pdbx_seq_one_letter_code
_entity_poly.pdbx_strand_id
1 'polypeptide(L)'
;MIAYIFTAVLLLFAISRIYRNFKIKKSSKDTVQNLMNDPEYATFIAEDLYDEILKKNHNSLAQMLDKLRILKSYSFNKFTINAIQEINDNQFIINVLCRSKENGFRSTAETHFYDLDFKVSFDFEKNNILFYSGPNYELSEKNIKTEFANTFFAELTKGL
;
A
#
# COMPACT_ATOMS: atom_id res chain seq x y z
N MET A 1 -22.47 -39.60 -7.12
CA MET A 1 -22.08 -38.83 -8.32
C MET A 1 -22.10 -37.32 -8.06
N ILE A 2 -23.18 -36.76 -7.51
CA ILE A 2 -23.28 -35.33 -7.13
C ILE A 2 -22.24 -34.90 -6.08
N ALA A 3 -21.94 -35.73 -5.08
CA ALA A 3 -20.95 -35.43 -4.05
C ALA A 3 -19.52 -35.23 -4.61
N TYR A 4 -19.15 -35.96 -5.67
CA TYR A 4 -17.84 -35.86 -6.32
C TYR A 4 -17.68 -34.56 -7.13
N ILE A 5 -18.78 -34.07 -7.71
CA ILE A 5 -18.80 -32.77 -8.40
C ILE A 5 -18.67 -31.64 -7.39
N PHE A 6 -19.33 -31.76 -6.23
CA PHE A 6 -19.27 -30.74 -5.17
C PHE A 6 -17.88 -30.63 -4.54
N THR A 7 -17.20 -31.76 -4.29
CA THR A 7 -15.81 -31.75 -3.79
C THR A 7 -14.84 -31.22 -4.84
N ALA A 8 -15.00 -31.56 -6.12
CA ALA A 8 -14.17 -31.02 -7.20
C ALA A 8 -14.29 -29.50 -7.34
N VAL A 9 -15.52 -28.96 -7.25
CA VAL A 9 -15.75 -27.50 -7.30
C VAL A 9 -15.14 -26.80 -6.09
N LEU A 10 -15.32 -27.33 -4.87
CA LEU A 10 -14.69 -26.78 -3.66
C LEU A 10 -13.16 -26.79 -3.76
N LEU A 11 -12.58 -27.85 -4.32
CA LEU A 11 -11.14 -27.96 -4.54
C LEU A 11 -10.64 -26.88 -5.51
N LEU A 12 -11.35 -26.66 -6.62
CA LEU A 12 -11.01 -25.62 -7.61
C LEU A 12 -11.08 -24.21 -7.01
N PHE A 13 -12.08 -23.92 -6.17
CA PHE A 13 -12.17 -22.65 -5.45
C PHE A 13 -11.04 -22.47 -4.42
N ALA A 14 -10.68 -23.52 -3.70
CA ALA A 14 -9.56 -23.47 -2.76
C ALA A 14 -8.23 -23.23 -3.50
N ILE A 15 -8.00 -23.95 -4.61
CA ILE A 15 -6.80 -23.82 -5.45
C ILE A 15 -6.72 -22.42 -6.07
N SER A 16 -7.81 -21.90 -6.63
CA SER A 16 -7.81 -20.56 -7.23
C SER A 16 -7.51 -19.48 -6.20
N ARG A 17 -8.05 -19.60 -4.98
CA ARG A 17 -7.78 -18.69 -3.86
C ARG A 17 -6.33 -18.76 -3.41
N ILE A 18 -5.78 -19.96 -3.27
CA ILE A 18 -4.38 -20.19 -2.93
C ILE A 18 -3.48 -19.55 -4.00
N TYR A 19 -3.76 -19.82 -5.29
CA TYR A 19 -2.99 -19.28 -6.42
C TYR A 19 -3.00 -17.75 -6.48
N ARG A 20 -4.17 -17.12 -6.28
CA ARG A 20 -4.30 -15.65 -6.26
C ARG A 20 -3.47 -15.02 -5.14
N ASN A 21 -3.53 -15.59 -3.93
CA ASN A 21 -2.74 -15.13 -2.79
C ASN A 21 -1.23 -15.34 -3.00
N PHE A 22 -0.83 -16.48 -3.59
CA PHE A 22 0.58 -16.72 -3.94
C PHE A 22 1.08 -15.76 -5.01
N LYS A 23 0.27 -15.46 -6.04
CA LYS A 23 0.62 -14.50 -7.10
C LYS A 23 0.83 -13.09 -6.54
N ILE A 24 -0.08 -12.61 -5.71
CA ILE A 24 0.03 -11.29 -5.06
C ILE A 24 1.26 -11.26 -4.15
N LYS A 25 1.47 -12.31 -3.34
CA LYS A 25 2.64 -12.40 -2.45
C LYS A 25 3.97 -12.44 -3.22
N LYS A 26 4.00 -13.11 -4.38
CA LYS A 26 5.18 -13.15 -5.26
C LYS A 26 5.43 -11.78 -5.90
N SER A 27 4.39 -11.16 -6.47
CA SER A 27 4.48 -9.81 -7.04
C SER A 27 4.99 -8.78 -6.02
N SER A 28 4.41 -8.78 -4.82
CA SER A 28 4.84 -7.89 -3.73
C SER A 28 6.28 -8.15 -3.32
N LYS A 29 6.69 -9.42 -3.23
CA LYS A 29 8.06 -9.78 -2.91
C LYS A 29 9.03 -9.32 -3.99
N ASP A 30 8.68 -9.48 -5.26
CA ASP A 30 9.51 -9.07 -6.39
C ASP A 30 9.62 -7.53 -6.44
N THR A 31 8.51 -6.80 -6.24
CA THR A 31 8.52 -5.32 -6.14
C THR A 31 9.36 -4.84 -4.96
N VAL A 32 9.16 -5.39 -3.76
CA VAL A 32 9.95 -5.06 -2.56
C VAL A 32 11.43 -5.34 -2.78
N GLN A 33 11.75 -6.49 -3.38
CA GLN A 33 13.12 -6.88 -3.66
C GLN A 33 13.77 -5.93 -4.68
N ASN A 34 13.05 -5.52 -5.73
CA ASN A 34 13.57 -4.59 -6.73
C ASN A 34 13.73 -3.18 -6.15
N LEU A 35 12.74 -2.67 -5.39
CA LEU A 35 12.83 -1.38 -4.71
C LEU A 35 14.05 -1.28 -3.77
N MET A 36 14.35 -2.36 -3.06
CA MET A 36 15.46 -2.40 -2.09
C MET A 36 16.84 -2.57 -2.74
N ASN A 37 16.92 -3.16 -3.94
CA ASN A 37 18.18 -3.49 -4.59
C ASN A 37 18.52 -2.57 -5.77
N ASP A 38 17.55 -1.81 -6.29
CA ASP A 38 17.70 -0.99 -7.50
C ASP A 38 17.07 0.41 -7.29
N PRO A 39 17.90 1.44 -7.02
CA PRO A 39 17.44 2.83 -6.88
C PRO A 39 16.83 3.42 -8.16
N GLU A 40 17.22 2.94 -9.35
CA GLU A 40 16.66 3.41 -10.62
C GLU A 40 15.22 2.90 -10.77
N TYR A 41 14.95 1.67 -10.34
CA TYR A 41 13.60 1.12 -10.30
C TYR A 41 12.67 1.91 -9.37
N ALA A 42 13.18 2.37 -8.21
CA ALA A 42 12.41 3.25 -7.33
C ALA A 42 12.06 4.56 -8.04
N THR A 43 13.04 5.24 -8.63
CA THR A 43 12.81 6.48 -9.38
C THR A 43 11.77 6.30 -10.49
N PHE A 44 11.87 5.21 -11.26
CA PHE A 44 10.90 4.86 -12.31
C PHE A 44 9.48 4.71 -11.76
N ILE A 45 9.27 3.92 -10.69
CA ILE A 45 7.95 3.80 -10.06
C ILE A 45 7.45 5.16 -9.57
N ALA A 46 8.32 5.98 -8.96
CA ALA A 46 7.92 7.27 -8.41
C ALA A 46 7.33 8.22 -9.47
N GLU A 47 7.77 8.12 -10.73
CA GLU A 47 7.22 8.87 -11.85
C GLU A 47 5.79 8.42 -12.19
N ASP A 48 5.51 7.12 -12.12
CA ASP A 48 4.18 6.54 -12.37
C ASP A 48 3.18 6.79 -11.22
N LEU A 49 3.66 7.14 -10.02
CA LEU A 49 2.81 7.51 -8.87
C LEU A 49 2.49 9.01 -8.90
N TYR A 50 1.57 9.42 -9.77
CA TYR A 50 1.26 10.83 -10.01
C TYR A 50 -0.12 11.30 -9.50
N ASP A 51 -1.03 10.38 -9.14
CA ASP A 51 -2.37 10.77 -8.67
C ASP A 51 -2.29 11.25 -7.21
N GLU A 52 -2.51 12.55 -6.98
CA GLU A 52 -2.56 13.12 -5.63
C GLU A 52 -3.80 12.61 -4.88
N ILE A 53 -3.58 11.89 -3.78
CA ILE A 53 -4.64 11.34 -2.92
C ILE A 53 -4.87 12.24 -1.70
N LEU A 54 -3.79 12.80 -1.15
CA LEU A 54 -3.86 13.57 0.08
C LEU A 54 -2.81 14.67 0.09
N LYS A 55 -3.26 15.88 0.45
CA LYS A 55 -2.40 17.03 0.76
C LYS A 55 -2.73 17.53 2.15
N LYS A 56 -1.71 17.66 3.01
CA LYS A 56 -1.86 18.18 4.37
C LYS A 56 -0.81 19.24 4.63
N ASN A 57 -1.24 20.36 5.21
CA ASN A 57 -0.33 21.37 5.73
C ASN A 57 0.07 20.99 7.16
N HIS A 58 1.36 21.05 7.48
CA HIS A 58 1.87 20.74 8.82
C HIS A 58 3.17 21.49 9.11
N ASN A 59 3.33 22.02 10.33
CA ASN A 59 4.48 22.86 10.69
C ASN A 59 5.75 22.05 11.03
N SER A 60 5.59 20.78 11.42
CA SER A 60 6.70 19.91 11.85
C SER A 60 7.17 18.96 10.75
N LEU A 61 7.27 19.41 9.49
CA LEU A 61 7.66 18.55 8.37
C LEU A 61 9.03 17.91 8.57
N ALA A 62 10.01 18.65 9.11
CA ALA A 62 11.35 18.12 9.35
C ALA A 62 11.34 16.93 10.34
N GLN A 63 10.56 17.06 11.42
CA GLN A 63 10.43 15.98 12.41
C GLN A 63 9.69 14.75 11.84
N MET A 64 8.70 14.98 10.96
CA MET A 64 8.03 13.89 10.24
C MET A 64 8.98 13.18 9.26
N LEU A 65 9.81 13.93 8.54
CA LEU A 65 10.83 13.40 7.63
C LEU A 65 11.84 12.52 8.38
N ASP A 66 12.37 13.01 9.50
CA ASP A 66 13.31 12.26 10.33
C ASP A 66 12.70 10.97 10.86
N LYS A 67 11.42 11.02 11.28
CA LYS A 67 10.67 9.84 11.72
C LYS A 67 10.46 8.84 10.59
N LEU A 68 10.22 9.31 9.37
CA LEU A 68 10.04 8.44 8.20
C LEU A 68 11.34 7.71 7.83
N ARG A 69 12.49 8.39 7.88
CA ARG A 69 13.82 7.81 7.58
C ARG A 69 14.21 6.64 8.48
N ILE A 70 13.76 6.64 9.74
CA ILE A 70 14.07 5.57 10.69
C ILE A 70 13.02 4.45 10.70
N LEU A 71 11.90 4.62 9.98
CA LEU A 71 10.81 3.65 9.93
C LEU A 71 11.17 2.51 8.96
N LYS A 72 11.34 1.28 9.46
CA LYS A 72 11.79 0.13 8.63
C LYS A 72 10.67 -0.79 8.17
N SER A 73 9.75 -1.14 9.07
CA SER A 73 8.60 -1.99 8.81
C SER A 73 7.57 -1.70 9.89
N TYR A 74 6.33 -1.44 9.49
CA TYR A 74 5.31 -0.99 10.41
C TYR A 74 3.94 -1.50 9.98
N SER A 75 3.25 -2.18 10.90
CA SER A 75 1.89 -2.66 10.70
C SER A 75 0.95 -1.91 11.62
N PHE A 76 -0.15 -1.44 11.06
CA PHE A 76 -1.19 -0.72 11.79
C PHE A 76 -2.54 -0.99 11.14
N ASN A 77 -3.56 -1.23 11.97
CA ASN A 77 -4.91 -1.61 11.54
C ASN A 77 -4.89 -2.77 10.53
N LYS A 78 -5.26 -2.47 9.27
CA LYS A 78 -5.31 -3.42 8.16
C LYS A 78 -4.16 -3.26 7.15
N PHE A 79 -3.22 -2.36 7.44
CA PHE A 79 -2.09 -2.00 6.59
C PHE A 79 -0.79 -2.57 7.15
N THR A 80 0.07 -3.05 6.25
CA THR A 80 1.43 -3.46 6.57
C THR A 80 2.36 -2.82 5.57
N ILE A 81 3.25 -1.95 6.05
CA ILE A 81 4.31 -1.38 5.24
C ILE A 81 5.39 -2.44 5.08
N ASN A 82 5.60 -2.88 3.84
CA ASN A 82 6.61 -3.87 3.52
C ASN A 82 7.97 -3.22 3.26
N ALA A 83 7.97 -2.02 2.67
CA ALA A 83 9.16 -1.31 2.27
C ALA A 83 8.95 0.20 2.31
N ILE A 84 9.98 0.93 2.72
CA ILE A 84 10.11 2.37 2.56
C ILE A 84 11.47 2.60 1.91
N GLN A 85 11.48 3.32 0.78
CA GLN A 85 12.68 3.65 0.04
C GLN A 85 12.75 5.16 -0.17
N GLU A 86 13.85 5.79 0.22
CA GLU A 86 14.14 7.20 -0.09
C GLU A 86 14.56 7.31 -1.56
N ILE A 87 13.89 8.19 -2.32
CA ILE A 87 14.20 8.50 -3.72
C ILE A 87 15.17 9.69 -3.76
N ASN A 88 14.89 10.70 -2.95
CA ASN A 88 15.70 11.89 -2.72
C ASN A 88 15.39 12.46 -1.33
N ASP A 89 16.07 13.55 -0.96
CA ASP A 89 16.01 14.13 0.39
C ASP A 89 14.60 14.38 0.94
N ASN A 90 13.61 14.55 0.07
CA ASN A 90 12.25 14.93 0.43
C ASN A 90 11.18 13.97 -0.11
N GLN A 91 11.56 12.84 -0.72
CA GLN A 91 10.62 11.93 -1.38
C GLN A 91 10.90 10.46 -1.09
N PHE A 92 9.81 9.72 -0.84
CA PHE A 92 9.85 8.32 -0.46
C PHE A 92 8.83 7.51 -1.22
N ILE A 93 9.16 6.26 -1.52
CA ILE A 93 8.21 5.23 -1.95
C ILE A 93 7.89 4.35 -0.77
N ILE A 94 6.61 4.06 -0.62
CA ILE A 94 6.10 3.17 0.42
C ILE A 94 5.30 2.07 -0.28
N ASN A 95 5.76 0.83 -0.16
CA ASN A 95 4.99 -0.34 -0.56
C ASN A 95 4.19 -0.86 0.63
N VAL A 96 2.90 -1.08 0.42
CA VAL A 96 1.92 -1.38 1.46
C VAL A 96 1.07 -2.56 1.05
N LEU A 97 1.02 -3.59 1.90
CA LEU A 97 0.00 -4.63 1.83
C LEU A 97 -1.21 -4.24 2.68
N CYS A 98 -2.36 -4.08 2.05
CA CYS A 98 -3.65 -3.89 2.71
C CYS A 98 -4.49 -5.15 2.68
N ARG A 99 -5.04 -5.53 3.84
CA ARG A 99 -6.03 -6.62 3.97
C ARG A 99 -7.43 -6.03 4.17
N SER A 100 -8.25 -6.00 3.13
CA SER A 100 -9.66 -5.60 3.23
C SER A 100 -10.57 -6.80 3.44
N LYS A 101 -11.60 -6.65 4.27
CA LYS A 101 -12.73 -7.58 4.32
C LYS A 101 -13.92 -6.86 3.71
N GLU A 102 -14.37 -7.33 2.55
CA GLU A 102 -15.57 -6.81 1.91
C GLU A 102 -16.72 -7.80 2.13
N ASN A 103 -17.91 -7.26 2.42
CA ASN A 103 -19.10 -8.08 2.53
C ASN A 103 -19.50 -8.50 1.11
N GLY A 104 -19.28 -9.76 0.76
CA GLY A 104 -19.71 -10.29 -0.52
C GLY A 104 -21.23 -10.25 -0.66
N PHE A 105 -21.72 -10.33 -1.90
CA PHE A 105 -23.14 -10.30 -2.29
C PHE A 105 -24.00 -11.43 -1.66
N ARG A 106 -23.39 -12.34 -0.88
CA ARG A 106 -24.01 -13.50 -0.24
C ARG A 106 -23.68 -13.67 1.25
N SER A 107 -23.34 -12.58 1.96
CA SER A 107 -23.04 -12.58 3.41
C SER A 107 -21.78 -13.36 3.83
N THR A 108 -21.00 -13.88 2.88
CA THR A 108 -19.65 -14.39 3.14
C THR A 108 -18.66 -13.25 3.00
N ALA A 109 -17.96 -12.92 4.09
CA ALA A 109 -16.90 -11.91 4.06
C ALA A 109 -15.74 -12.40 3.17
N GLU A 110 -15.53 -11.73 2.05
CA GLU A 110 -14.40 -12.00 1.18
C GLU A 110 -13.20 -11.19 1.67
N THR A 111 -12.05 -11.84 1.79
CA THR A 111 -10.80 -11.15 2.15
C THR A 111 -10.06 -10.81 0.87
N HIS A 112 -9.93 -9.52 0.60
CA HIS A 112 -9.15 -8.97 -0.50
C HIS A 112 -7.80 -8.49 0.01
N PHE A 113 -6.76 -8.73 -0.77
CA PHE A 113 -5.44 -8.20 -0.53
C PHE A 113 -5.12 -7.22 -1.65
N TYR A 114 -4.73 -6.01 -1.26
CA TYR A 114 -4.30 -4.96 -2.16
C TYR A 114 -2.82 -4.71 -1.89
N ASP A 115 -2.01 -4.78 -2.94
CA ASP A 115 -0.62 -4.35 -2.91
C ASP A 115 -0.58 -2.95 -3.51
N LEU A 116 -0.19 -1.97 -2.71
CA LEU A 116 -0.36 -0.56 -3.00
C LEU A 116 0.97 0.15 -2.86
N ASP A 117 1.34 0.90 -3.89
CA ASP A 117 2.51 1.76 -3.90
C ASP A 117 2.09 3.22 -3.72
N PHE A 118 2.82 3.91 -2.85
CA PHE A 118 2.60 5.33 -2.57
C PHE A 118 3.91 6.11 -2.70
N LYS A 119 3.83 7.31 -3.23
CA LYS A 119 4.90 8.30 -3.16
C LYS A 119 4.53 9.36 -2.12
N VAL A 120 5.41 9.60 -1.16
CA VAL A 120 5.27 10.64 -0.15
C VAL A 120 6.28 11.73 -0.44
N SER A 121 5.84 12.98 -0.54
CA SER A 121 6.69 14.14 -0.83
C SER A 121 6.53 15.22 0.23
N PHE A 122 7.64 15.77 0.70
CA PHE A 122 7.68 16.88 1.66
C PHE A 122 8.00 18.19 0.91
N ASP A 123 7.02 19.09 0.83
CA ASP A 123 7.15 20.44 0.28
C ASP A 123 7.38 21.42 1.44
N PHE A 124 8.66 21.69 1.73
CA PHE A 124 9.08 22.60 2.80
C PHE A 124 8.76 24.06 2.51
N GLU A 125 8.67 24.47 1.24
CA GLU A 125 8.34 25.85 0.89
C GLU A 125 6.88 26.16 1.25
N LYS A 126 5.99 25.20 1.03
CA LYS A 126 4.55 25.36 1.29
C LYS A 126 4.07 24.69 2.58
N ASN A 127 4.99 24.16 3.38
CA ASN A 127 4.70 23.37 4.59
C ASN A 127 3.68 22.26 4.34
N ASN A 128 3.77 21.56 3.21
CA ASN A 128 2.87 20.46 2.88
C ASN A 128 3.57 19.11 2.85
N ILE A 129 2.84 18.08 3.28
CA ILE A 129 3.11 16.70 2.91
C ILE A 129 2.07 16.25 1.89
N LEU A 130 2.55 15.58 0.84
CA LEU A 130 1.77 15.15 -0.31
C LEU A 130 1.87 13.63 -0.44
N PHE A 131 0.74 12.98 -0.64
CA PHE A 131 0.64 11.54 -0.89
C PHE A 131 0.11 11.32 -2.30
N TYR A 132 0.85 10.54 -3.07
CA TYR A 132 0.48 10.13 -4.42
C TYR A 132 0.36 8.61 -4.51
N SER A 133 -0.44 8.12 -5.46
CA SER A 133 -0.45 6.71 -5.87
C SER A 133 -0.53 6.58 -7.39
N GLY A 134 -0.48 5.34 -7.87
CA GLY A 134 -0.89 5.02 -9.23
C GLY A 134 -2.41 5.11 -9.42
N PRO A 135 -2.88 4.95 -10.67
CA PRO A 135 -4.28 5.08 -11.05
C PRO A 135 -5.21 4.18 -10.24
N ASN A 136 -6.45 4.61 -10.08
CA ASN A 136 -7.49 3.83 -9.42
C ASN A 136 -8.28 3.04 -10.45
N TYR A 137 -8.28 1.72 -10.34
CA TYR A 137 -9.08 0.87 -11.22
C TYR A 137 -10.47 0.61 -10.64
N GLU A 138 -10.62 0.68 -9.32
CA GLU A 138 -11.87 0.45 -8.60
C GLU A 138 -12.13 1.50 -7.50
N LEU A 139 -13.41 1.74 -7.16
CA LEU A 139 -13.79 2.66 -6.08
C LEU A 139 -13.34 2.16 -4.70
N SER A 140 -13.35 0.85 -4.48
CA SER A 140 -12.83 0.17 -3.28
C SER A 140 -11.35 0.50 -3.08
N GLU A 141 -10.54 0.39 -4.14
CA GLU A 141 -9.13 0.71 -4.15
C GLU A 141 -8.86 2.19 -3.81
N LYS A 142 -9.61 3.11 -4.41
CA LYS A 142 -9.53 4.55 -4.12
C LYS A 142 -9.78 4.85 -2.64
N ASN A 143 -10.81 4.23 -2.06
CA ASN A 143 -11.15 4.41 -0.65
C ASN A 143 -10.03 3.88 0.26
N ILE A 144 -9.48 2.71 -0.05
CA ILE A 144 -8.38 2.10 0.71
C ILE A 144 -7.11 2.96 0.64
N LYS A 145 -6.78 3.49 -0.54
CA LYS A 145 -5.63 4.41 -0.72
C LYS A 145 -5.77 5.68 0.12
N THR A 146 -6.97 6.27 0.10
CA THR A 146 -7.27 7.47 0.90
C THR A 146 -7.23 7.19 2.40
N GLU A 147 -7.76 6.03 2.82
CA GLU A 147 -7.73 5.60 4.22
C GLU A 147 -6.30 5.35 4.71
N PHE A 148 -5.46 4.72 3.89
CA PHE A 148 -4.04 4.54 4.19
C PHE A 148 -3.36 5.89 4.39
N ALA A 149 -3.48 6.82 3.42
CA ALA A 149 -2.79 8.11 3.47
C ALA A 149 -3.17 8.92 4.73
N ASN A 150 -4.45 8.95 5.11
CA ASN A 150 -4.89 9.63 6.33
C ASN A 150 -4.37 8.95 7.60
N THR A 151 -4.43 7.62 7.66
CA THR A 151 -3.98 6.87 8.84
C THR A 151 -2.48 6.99 9.02
N PHE A 152 -1.72 6.88 7.93
CA PHE A 152 -0.26 7.01 7.97
C PHE A 152 0.17 8.42 8.34
N PHE A 153 -0.50 9.45 7.82
CA PHE A 153 -0.27 10.83 8.26
C PHE A 153 -0.47 10.98 9.77
N ALA A 154 -1.58 10.47 10.32
CA ALA A 154 -1.83 10.50 11.76
C ALA A 154 -0.71 9.81 12.56
N GLU A 155 -0.26 8.63 12.11
CA GLU A 155 0.85 7.91 12.73
C GLU A 155 2.17 8.68 12.64
N LEU A 156 2.46 9.37 11.54
CA LEU A 156 3.64 10.24 11.43
C LEU A 156 3.58 11.41 12.42
N THR A 157 2.42 12.04 12.56
CA THR A 157 2.23 13.18 13.49
C THR A 157 2.17 12.78 14.96
N LYS A 158 2.01 11.49 15.26
CA LYS A 158 1.87 11.02 16.64
C LYS A 158 3.14 11.28 17.45
N GLY A 159 3.01 12.13 18.48
CA GLY A 159 4.10 12.48 19.39
C GLY A 159 5.02 13.60 18.89
N LEU A 160 4.62 14.32 17.83
CA LEU A 160 5.20 15.60 17.41
C LEU A 160 4.41 16.77 18.00
#